data_AF-A0AAU3BAK2-F1
#
_entry.id   AF-A0AAU3BAK2-F1
#
_cell.length_a   1.000
_cell.length_b   1.000
_cell.length_c   1.000
_cell.angle_alpha   90.00
_cell.angle_beta   90.00
_cell.angle_gamma   90.00
#
_symmetry.space_group_name_H-M   'P 1'
#
loop_
_entity.id
_entity.type
_entity.pdbx_description
1 polymer ?
#
loop_
_entity_poly.entity_id
_entity_poly.type
_entity_poly.pdbx_seq_one_letter_code
_entity_poly.pdbx_strand_id
1 'polypeptide(L)'
;MALRRRRIPRLLVTVALALGGLAALPAQQAAAADTGVPNGDVIANLWEWNWKSVASECTNILDPAGYGAVQVAPPAESLKHSSSYWWDVYQPYSYDLNSRFGTAAAFKSMVDTCHAAGIKVYTDAVINHTAAQTGTGYNGTVVSNKYDTPDYDPADSDDCTTTITDWTSRYQVQHCELLGLPDLDTAEIGVRAKITGFLNQQIDLGVDGFRVDAAKHIEAADMSAIVAGLHTTTSGSAPYITQEVYPGTPPSIDEYYGTGDVLDFTFASQVKAQFQGDIANLSSFGSSWGLAAEANSNTFVTNHDTERNGYSLSYKDGATAVLANVFQLARGYGRPSVYSGWTFGQSDQAPPNSGGFVTDTDCASGWYCLDRERRSPA
;
A
#
# COMPACT_ATOMS: atom_id res chain seq x y z
N MET A 1 57.11 5.05 88.04
CA MET A 1 56.97 4.01 87.01
C MET A 1 56.00 4.53 85.96
N ALA A 2 56.53 5.00 84.82
CA ALA A 2 55.77 5.70 83.79
C ALA A 2 55.06 4.70 82.85
N LEU A 3 53.73 4.74 82.77
CA LEU A 3 52.93 3.88 81.90
C LEU A 3 52.48 4.63 80.64
N ARG A 4 53.02 4.17 79.51
CA ARG A 4 52.77 4.59 78.13
C ARG A 4 51.30 4.39 77.74
N ARG A 5 50.70 5.44 77.17
CA ARG A 5 49.43 5.40 76.43
C ARG A 5 49.61 4.66 75.10
N ARG A 6 48.82 3.61 74.84
CA ARG A 6 48.67 2.99 73.51
C ARG A 6 47.53 3.68 72.75
N ARG A 7 47.80 4.16 71.54
CA ARG A 7 46.81 4.64 70.56
C ARG A 7 46.40 3.44 69.69
N ILE A 8 45.09 3.23 69.52
CA ILE A 8 44.50 2.27 68.57
C ILE A 8 44.18 3.04 67.28
N PRO A 9 44.51 2.52 66.08
CA PRO A 9 44.21 3.21 64.82
C PRO A 9 42.73 3.06 64.45
N ARG A 10 42.14 4.14 63.94
CA ARG A 10 40.80 4.16 63.33
C ARG A 10 40.89 3.59 61.91
N LEU A 11 40.15 2.51 61.63
CA LEU A 11 39.86 2.08 60.26
C LEU A 11 38.78 3.01 59.68
N LEU A 12 39.09 3.69 58.58
CA LEU A 12 38.13 4.37 57.72
C LEU A 12 37.55 3.34 56.75
N VAL A 13 36.25 3.06 56.86
CA VAL A 13 35.49 2.30 55.86
C VAL A 13 34.90 3.30 54.87
N THR A 14 35.43 3.32 53.66
CA THR A 14 34.85 4.02 52.50
C THR A 14 33.68 3.19 51.98
N VAL A 15 32.45 3.67 52.17
CA VAL A 15 31.26 3.13 51.51
C VAL A 15 31.22 3.72 50.11
N ALA A 16 31.46 2.89 49.09
CA ALA A 16 31.23 3.26 47.70
C ALA A 16 29.72 3.23 47.43
N LEU A 17 29.10 4.38 47.16
CA LEU A 17 27.76 4.44 46.57
C LEU A 17 27.85 3.99 45.11
N ALA A 18 27.37 2.78 44.82
CA ALA A 18 27.07 2.38 43.46
C ALA A 18 25.78 3.10 43.01
N LEU A 19 25.93 4.15 42.19
CA LEU A 19 24.85 4.72 41.41
C LEU A 19 24.46 3.69 40.34
N GLY A 20 23.51 2.82 40.66
CA GLY A 20 22.85 1.96 39.68
C GLY A 20 22.06 2.84 38.71
N GLY A 21 22.56 2.99 37.49
CA GLY A 21 21.82 3.58 36.40
C GLY A 21 20.61 2.70 36.08
N LEU A 22 19.41 3.16 36.45
CA LEU A 22 18.16 2.66 35.89
C LEU A 22 18.13 3.11 34.42
N ALA A 23 18.60 2.25 33.53
CA ALA A 23 18.22 2.32 32.13
C ALA A 23 16.70 2.13 32.08
N ALA A 24 15.96 3.21 31.81
CA ALA A 24 14.56 3.13 31.47
C ALA A 24 14.45 2.30 30.18
N LEU A 25 14.00 1.05 30.32
CA LEU A 25 13.60 0.26 29.17
C LEU A 25 12.47 1.04 28.46
N PRO A 26 12.50 1.17 27.12
CA PRO A 26 11.39 1.79 26.41
C PRO A 26 10.12 1.00 26.75
N ALA A 27 9.07 1.71 27.17
CA ALA A 27 7.78 1.09 27.42
C ALA A 27 7.30 0.47 26.10
N GLN A 28 7.28 -0.86 26.02
CA GLN A 28 6.48 -1.53 25.00
C GLN A 28 5.03 -1.12 25.25
N GLN A 29 4.44 -0.36 24.33
CA GLN A 29 3.00 -0.21 24.29
C GLN A 29 2.43 -1.63 24.24
N ALA A 30 1.67 -2.00 25.27
CA ALA A 30 0.96 -3.26 25.27
C ALA A 30 0.02 -3.25 24.06
N ALA A 31 0.06 -4.31 23.27
CA ALA A 31 -0.89 -4.52 22.20
C ALA A 31 -2.32 -4.31 22.74
N ALA A 32 -3.17 -3.65 21.95
CA ALA A 32 -4.59 -3.61 22.28
C ALA A 32 -5.10 -5.06 22.39
N ALA A 33 -5.94 -5.33 23.40
CA ALA A 33 -6.49 -6.66 23.56
C ALA A 33 -7.37 -7.00 22.35
N ASP A 34 -7.19 -8.20 21.79
CA ASP A 34 -8.12 -8.81 20.84
C ASP A 34 -9.55 -8.65 21.39
N THR A 35 -10.39 -7.96 20.60
CA THR A 35 -11.75 -7.62 20.99
C THR A 35 -12.72 -8.79 20.78
N GLY A 36 -12.24 -9.89 20.19
CA GLY A 36 -13.02 -11.06 19.80
C GLY A 36 -13.92 -10.80 18.58
N VAL A 37 -13.74 -9.67 17.88
CA VAL A 37 -14.42 -9.37 16.62
C VAL A 37 -13.72 -10.17 15.51
N PRO A 38 -14.42 -11.09 14.81
CA PRO A 38 -13.80 -11.81 13.71
C PRO A 38 -13.35 -10.86 12.61
N ASN A 39 -12.13 -11.04 12.12
CA ASN A 39 -11.61 -10.30 10.97
C ASN A 39 -12.52 -10.53 9.74
N GLY A 40 -13.06 -9.44 9.22
CA GLY A 40 -14.00 -9.42 8.11
C GLY A 40 -13.32 -9.38 6.75
N ASP A 41 -13.95 -8.71 5.78
CA ASP A 41 -13.44 -8.54 4.41
C ASP A 41 -12.98 -7.11 4.09
N VAL A 42 -13.10 -6.18 5.05
CA VAL A 42 -12.64 -4.80 4.91
C VAL A 42 -11.12 -4.75 4.79
N ILE A 43 -10.64 -4.01 3.78
CA ILE A 43 -9.21 -3.78 3.51
C ILE A 43 -8.83 -2.41 4.07
N ALA A 44 -7.83 -2.34 4.96
CA ALA A 44 -7.18 -1.08 5.30
C ALA A 44 -6.11 -0.76 4.26
N ASN A 45 -6.30 0.28 3.45
CA ASN A 45 -5.27 0.76 2.53
C ASN A 45 -4.39 1.79 3.26
N LEU A 46 -3.26 1.33 3.80
CA LEU A 46 -2.30 2.14 4.55
C LEU A 46 -1.22 2.66 3.60
N TRP A 47 -1.60 3.62 2.76
CA TRP A 47 -0.82 4.03 1.62
C TRP A 47 0.42 4.85 2.03
N GLU A 48 1.58 4.43 1.51
CA GLU A 48 2.94 4.87 1.85
C GLU A 48 3.34 4.78 3.33
N TRP A 49 2.66 3.99 4.16
CA TRP A 49 3.15 3.75 5.52
C TRP A 49 4.42 2.89 5.50
N ASN A 50 5.39 3.20 6.36
CA ASN A 50 6.58 2.36 6.47
C ASN A 50 6.25 0.99 7.09
N TRP A 51 7.08 -0.03 6.84
CA TRP A 51 6.80 -1.42 7.25
C TRP A 51 6.59 -1.57 8.75
N LYS A 52 7.33 -0.80 9.55
CA LYS A 52 7.23 -0.80 11.01
C LYS A 52 5.87 -0.27 11.47
N SER A 53 5.39 0.82 10.88
CA SER A 53 4.11 1.42 11.19
C SER A 53 2.95 0.52 10.79
N VAL A 54 3.02 -0.12 9.62
CA VAL A 54 2.01 -1.11 9.19
C VAL A 54 1.94 -2.30 10.18
N ALA A 55 3.09 -2.86 10.55
CA ALA A 55 3.15 -3.98 11.51
C ALA A 55 2.49 -3.63 12.85
N SER A 56 2.78 -2.43 13.36
CA SER A 56 2.16 -1.89 14.57
C SER A 56 0.64 -1.70 14.39
N GLU A 57 0.20 -1.20 13.23
CA GLU A 57 -1.21 -0.95 12.95
C GLU A 57 -2.03 -2.23 12.91
N CYS A 58 -1.50 -3.27 12.26
CA CYS A 58 -2.12 -4.59 12.19
C CYS A 58 -2.50 -5.12 13.59
N THR A 59 -1.59 -4.99 14.55
CA THR A 59 -1.79 -5.51 15.91
C THR A 59 -2.64 -4.59 16.78
N ASN A 60 -2.39 -3.28 16.72
CA ASN A 60 -2.93 -2.34 17.71
C ASN A 60 -4.30 -1.78 17.33
N ILE A 61 -4.62 -1.77 16.03
CA ILE A 61 -5.80 -1.09 15.50
C ILE A 61 -6.61 -2.03 14.62
N LEU A 62 -6.01 -2.63 13.59
CA LEU A 62 -6.75 -3.35 12.55
C LEU A 62 -7.43 -4.60 13.08
N ASP A 63 -6.69 -5.48 13.77
CA ASP A 63 -7.23 -6.70 14.39
C ASP A 63 -8.31 -6.37 15.44
N PRO A 64 -8.06 -5.51 16.45
CA PRO A 64 -9.11 -5.07 17.38
C PRO A 64 -10.36 -4.45 16.75
N ALA A 65 -10.24 -3.89 15.54
CA ALA A 65 -11.34 -3.29 14.79
C ALA A 65 -12.03 -4.26 13.81
N GLY A 66 -11.51 -5.47 13.62
CA GLY A 66 -12.08 -6.51 12.75
C GLY A 66 -11.78 -6.33 11.26
N TYR A 67 -10.71 -5.62 10.89
CA TYR A 67 -10.25 -5.56 9.51
C TYR A 67 -9.78 -6.94 9.03
N GLY A 68 -10.00 -7.25 7.75
CA GLY A 68 -9.60 -8.53 7.16
C GLY A 68 -8.19 -8.54 6.61
N ALA A 69 -7.75 -7.38 6.10
CA ALA A 69 -6.50 -7.25 5.37
C ALA A 69 -5.95 -5.82 5.46
N VAL A 70 -4.66 -5.71 5.19
CA VAL A 70 -3.98 -4.44 4.89
C VAL A 70 -3.46 -4.45 3.46
N GLN A 71 -3.74 -3.38 2.71
CA GLN A 71 -3.07 -3.07 1.46
C GLN A 71 -1.92 -2.09 1.76
N VAL A 72 -0.72 -2.39 1.26
CA VAL A 72 0.47 -1.55 1.37
C VAL A 72 0.93 -1.03 0.01
N ALA A 73 1.70 0.06 0.02
CA ALA A 73 2.30 0.64 -1.18
C ALA A 73 3.31 -0.31 -1.87
N PRO A 74 3.75 -0.02 -3.11
CA PRO A 74 4.66 -0.90 -3.84
C PRO A 74 5.92 -1.24 -3.04
N PRO A 75 6.23 -2.54 -2.82
CA PRO A 75 7.33 -2.93 -1.96
C PRO A 75 8.68 -2.99 -2.67
N ALA A 76 8.70 -2.89 -3.99
CA ALA A 76 9.88 -2.94 -4.83
C ALA A 76 10.76 -1.69 -4.67
N GLU A 77 12.04 -1.80 -5.01
CA GLU A 77 12.92 -0.65 -5.18
C GLU A 77 12.40 0.20 -6.34
N SER A 78 12.37 1.51 -6.11
CA SER A 78 11.91 2.47 -7.09
C SER A 78 12.89 3.62 -7.28
N LEU A 79 12.59 4.45 -8.28
CA LEU A 79 13.18 5.77 -8.47
C LEU A 79 13.25 6.52 -7.13
N LYS A 80 14.38 7.15 -6.84
CA LYS A 80 14.49 8.13 -5.75
C LYS A 80 14.61 9.53 -6.33
N HIS A 81 13.48 10.19 -6.54
CA HIS A 81 13.47 11.55 -7.06
C HIS A 81 14.01 12.54 -6.00
N SER A 82 14.62 13.63 -6.46
CA SER A 82 15.20 14.66 -5.57
C SER A 82 14.20 15.32 -4.63
N SER A 83 12.92 15.36 -5.03
CA SER A 83 11.80 15.86 -4.22
C SER A 83 11.05 14.74 -3.49
N SER A 84 11.45 13.49 -3.71
CA SER A 84 10.87 12.28 -3.12
C SER A 84 9.36 12.26 -3.29
N TYR A 85 8.87 12.46 -4.50
CA TYR A 85 7.44 12.58 -4.72
C TYR A 85 6.74 11.26 -4.36
N TRP A 86 5.43 11.30 -4.15
CA TRP A 86 4.71 10.08 -3.81
C TRP A 86 4.78 9.06 -4.95
N TRP A 87 4.71 9.54 -6.19
CA TRP A 87 4.73 8.69 -7.37
C TRP A 87 6.08 8.04 -7.66
N ASP A 88 7.11 8.33 -6.86
CA ASP A 88 8.41 7.67 -6.92
C ASP A 88 8.26 6.14 -6.84
N VAL A 89 7.33 5.64 -6.02
CA VAL A 89 7.13 4.19 -5.80
C VAL A 89 6.41 3.47 -6.96
N TYR A 90 5.83 4.24 -7.88
CA TYR A 90 5.23 3.74 -9.13
C TYR A 90 6.20 3.77 -10.30
N GLN A 91 7.51 3.94 -10.03
CA GLN A 91 8.57 3.86 -11.03
C GLN A 91 9.61 2.82 -10.59
N PRO A 92 9.34 1.52 -10.79
CA PRO A 92 10.22 0.45 -10.37
C PRO A 92 11.60 0.58 -11.01
N TYR A 93 12.63 0.46 -10.18
CA TYR A 93 14.01 0.37 -10.62
C TYR A 93 14.51 -1.06 -10.59
N SER A 94 14.07 -1.85 -9.60
CA SER A 94 14.29 -3.28 -9.54
C SER A 94 13.21 -3.96 -8.72
N TYR A 95 13.12 -5.28 -8.81
CA TYR A 95 12.23 -6.12 -7.99
C TYR A 95 12.82 -6.48 -6.61
N ASP A 96 13.92 -5.86 -6.20
CA ASP A 96 14.43 -5.96 -4.83
C ASP A 96 13.46 -5.29 -3.83
N LEU A 97 13.27 -5.89 -2.65
CA LEU A 97 12.29 -5.42 -1.65
C LEU A 97 12.87 -4.44 -0.61
N ASN A 98 14.07 -3.89 -0.83
CA ASN A 98 14.62 -2.77 -0.09
C ASN A 98 14.12 -1.46 -0.71
N SER A 99 13.07 -0.90 -0.14
CA SER A 99 12.34 0.22 -0.73
C SER A 99 12.39 1.48 0.13
N ARG A 100 11.63 2.49 -0.31
CA ARG A 100 11.35 3.73 0.43
C ARG A 100 10.85 3.48 1.86
N PHE A 101 10.22 2.33 2.11
CA PHE A 101 9.50 1.99 3.33
C PHE A 101 10.31 1.15 4.32
N GLY A 102 11.48 0.65 3.90
CA GLY A 102 12.36 -0.18 4.73
C GLY A 102 12.99 -1.31 3.94
N THR A 103 13.74 -2.15 4.65
CA THR A 103 14.46 -3.28 4.04
C THR A 103 13.54 -4.47 3.78
N ALA A 104 14.00 -5.41 2.94
CA ALA A 104 13.31 -6.68 2.71
C ALA A 104 13.04 -7.47 4.01
N ALA A 105 13.97 -7.38 4.98
CA ALA A 105 13.79 -7.99 6.31
C ALA A 105 12.69 -7.31 7.12
N ALA A 106 12.58 -5.97 7.04
CA ALA A 106 11.50 -5.23 7.68
C ALA A 106 10.15 -5.51 7.00
N PHE A 107 10.13 -5.66 5.67
CA PHE A 107 8.95 -6.08 4.92
C PHE A 107 8.46 -7.46 5.39
N LYS A 108 9.35 -8.46 5.45
CA LYS A 108 9.00 -9.79 5.97
C LYS A 108 8.50 -9.71 7.43
N SER A 109 9.18 -8.94 8.28
CA SER A 109 8.74 -8.77 9.68
C SER A 109 7.35 -8.15 9.77
N MET A 110 6.98 -7.25 8.86
CA MET A 110 5.64 -6.68 8.79
C MET A 110 4.61 -7.74 8.40
N VAL A 111 4.90 -8.54 7.37
CA VAL A 111 4.03 -9.65 6.95
C VAL A 111 3.80 -10.63 8.09
N ASP A 112 4.88 -11.11 8.72
CA ASP A 112 4.81 -12.04 9.86
C ASP A 112 3.98 -11.47 11.02
N THR A 113 4.11 -10.16 11.31
CA THR A 113 3.39 -9.50 12.40
C THR A 113 1.91 -9.34 12.08
N CYS A 114 1.55 -8.94 10.85
CA CYS A 114 0.16 -8.83 10.43
C CYS A 114 -0.54 -10.19 10.44
N HIS A 115 0.14 -11.23 9.95
CA HIS A 115 -0.37 -12.62 10.01
C HIS A 115 -0.58 -13.12 11.44
N ALA A 116 0.33 -12.79 12.37
CA ALA A 116 0.16 -13.14 13.78
C ALA A 116 -1.07 -12.46 14.42
N ALA A 117 -1.51 -11.32 13.88
CA ALA A 117 -2.74 -10.63 14.23
C ALA A 117 -3.95 -11.06 13.36
N GLY A 118 -3.80 -12.09 12.52
CA GLY A 118 -4.88 -12.57 11.64
C GLY A 118 -5.24 -11.62 10.49
N ILE A 119 -4.38 -10.63 10.19
CA ILE A 119 -4.56 -9.66 9.12
C ILE A 119 -3.81 -10.13 7.87
N LYS A 120 -4.53 -10.31 6.76
CA LYS A 120 -3.92 -10.61 5.45
C LYS A 120 -3.12 -9.43 4.92
N VAL A 121 -2.09 -9.68 4.12
CA VAL A 121 -1.29 -8.61 3.51
C VAL A 121 -1.45 -8.63 2.00
N TYR A 122 -1.84 -7.49 1.43
CA TYR A 122 -1.88 -7.26 -0.01
C TYR A 122 -0.85 -6.19 -0.38
N THR A 123 -0.07 -6.44 -1.42
CA THR A 123 0.91 -5.46 -1.92
C THR A 123 0.41 -4.80 -3.20
N ASP A 124 0.80 -3.56 -3.42
CA ASP A 124 0.58 -2.87 -4.69
C ASP A 124 1.64 -3.33 -5.72
N ALA A 125 1.18 -3.90 -6.82
CA ALA A 125 1.99 -4.57 -7.83
C ALA A 125 2.09 -3.72 -9.09
N VAL A 126 3.23 -3.06 -9.26
CA VAL A 126 3.56 -2.27 -10.45
C VAL A 126 4.26 -3.19 -11.46
N ILE A 127 3.46 -3.76 -12.37
CA ILE A 127 3.89 -4.81 -13.30
C ILE A 127 3.59 -4.49 -14.77
N ASN A 128 3.03 -3.31 -15.06
CA ASN A 128 2.82 -2.83 -16.42
C ASN A 128 4.10 -2.22 -17.02
N HIS A 129 4.85 -1.47 -16.20
CA HIS A 129 5.92 -0.61 -16.67
C HIS A 129 7.10 -0.56 -15.71
N THR A 130 8.21 0.03 -16.18
CA THR A 130 9.35 0.43 -15.34
C THR A 130 9.40 1.96 -15.17
N ALA A 131 10.53 2.51 -14.72
CA ALA A 131 10.68 3.95 -14.51
C ALA A 131 10.90 4.76 -15.79
N ALA A 132 10.18 5.87 -15.94
CA ALA A 132 10.40 6.83 -17.03
C ALA A 132 11.70 7.64 -16.86
N GLN A 133 12.19 7.73 -15.63
CA GLN A 133 13.36 8.53 -15.25
C GLN A 133 14.56 7.64 -14.94
N THR A 134 15.73 8.09 -15.38
CA THR A 134 17.04 7.49 -15.05
C THR A 134 17.64 8.16 -13.82
N GLY A 135 18.50 7.47 -13.09
CA GLY A 135 19.12 8.00 -11.87
C GLY A 135 19.52 6.90 -10.90
N THR A 136 19.41 7.19 -9.61
CA THR A 136 19.68 6.23 -8.53
C THR A 136 18.41 5.95 -7.75
N GLY A 137 18.12 4.67 -7.50
CA GLY A 137 16.96 4.21 -6.75
C GLY A 137 17.16 4.22 -5.23
N TYR A 138 16.12 3.85 -4.50
CA TYR A 138 16.13 3.82 -3.03
C TYR A 138 17.11 2.80 -2.42
N ASN A 139 17.48 1.74 -3.14
CA ASN A 139 18.47 0.74 -2.74
C ASN A 139 19.85 0.96 -3.41
N GLY A 140 20.02 2.08 -4.13
CA GLY A 140 21.28 2.43 -4.79
C GLY A 140 21.44 1.85 -6.20
N THR A 141 20.43 1.18 -6.75
CA THR A 141 20.43 0.77 -8.17
C THR A 141 20.57 1.98 -9.06
N VAL A 142 21.47 1.92 -10.05
CA VAL A 142 21.68 2.99 -11.02
C VAL A 142 21.10 2.57 -12.37
N VAL A 143 20.04 3.26 -12.80
CA VAL A 143 19.45 3.09 -14.13
C VAL A 143 19.93 4.24 -15.02
N SER A 144 20.60 3.91 -16.12
CA SER A 144 21.14 4.88 -17.08
C SER A 144 20.38 4.92 -18.41
N ASN A 145 19.56 3.90 -18.66
CA ASN A 145 18.63 3.79 -19.79
C ASN A 145 17.31 3.26 -19.23
N LYS A 146 16.20 3.97 -19.49
CA LYS A 146 14.90 3.61 -18.92
C LYS A 146 14.39 2.23 -19.36
N TYR A 147 14.85 1.73 -20.52
CA TYR A 147 14.51 0.39 -21.02
C TYR A 147 15.49 -0.71 -20.58
N ASP A 148 16.51 -0.38 -19.79
CA ASP A 148 17.56 -1.32 -19.36
C ASP A 148 17.72 -1.18 -17.84
N THR A 149 16.98 -2.02 -17.13
CA THR A 149 16.94 -2.12 -15.67
C THR A 149 17.50 -3.47 -15.25
N PRO A 150 17.84 -3.69 -13.96
CA PRO A 150 18.36 -4.97 -13.49
C PRO A 150 17.52 -6.20 -13.85
N ASP A 151 16.20 -6.04 -13.97
CA ASP A 151 15.26 -7.12 -14.24
C ASP A 151 14.83 -7.21 -15.72
N TYR A 152 14.98 -6.12 -16.49
CA TYR A 152 14.47 -6.01 -17.85
C TYR A 152 15.48 -5.37 -18.81
N ASP A 153 15.66 -6.02 -19.96
CA ASP A 153 16.42 -5.53 -21.08
C ASP A 153 15.52 -4.75 -22.05
N PRO A 154 16.07 -3.96 -22.99
CA PRO A 154 15.25 -3.18 -23.93
C PRO A 154 14.29 -4.00 -24.81
N ALA A 155 14.56 -5.30 -24.98
CA ALA A 155 13.71 -6.21 -25.75
C ALA A 155 12.50 -6.71 -24.95
N ASP A 156 12.48 -6.53 -23.63
CA ASP A 156 11.35 -6.87 -22.77
C ASP A 156 10.26 -5.78 -22.74
N SER A 157 10.46 -4.68 -23.48
CA SER A 157 9.49 -3.57 -23.60
C SER A 157 8.77 -3.61 -24.94
N ASP A 158 7.52 -3.16 -24.94
CA ASP A 158 6.71 -3.01 -26.14
C ASP A 158 7.35 -2.04 -27.15
N ASP A 159 7.12 -2.30 -28.44
CA ASP A 159 7.74 -1.51 -29.54
C ASP A 159 7.20 -0.06 -29.60
N CYS A 160 6.00 0.19 -29.06
CA CYS A 160 5.40 1.53 -29.06
C CYS A 160 5.96 2.42 -27.94
N THR A 161 7.15 2.93 -28.16
CA THR A 161 7.88 3.82 -27.24
C THR A 161 7.38 5.28 -27.21
N THR A 162 6.11 5.52 -27.52
CA THR A 162 5.49 6.85 -27.50
C THR A 162 4.42 6.96 -26.43
N THR A 163 4.25 8.14 -25.85
CA THR A 163 3.18 8.35 -24.86
C THR A 163 1.78 8.16 -25.47
N ILE A 164 0.90 7.49 -24.73
CA ILE A 164 -0.52 7.33 -25.08
C ILE A 164 -1.16 8.71 -25.33
N THR A 165 -1.75 8.89 -26.51
CA THR A 165 -2.49 10.12 -26.85
C THR A 165 -3.90 9.85 -27.36
N ASP A 166 -4.15 8.67 -27.92
CA ASP A 166 -5.47 8.21 -28.35
C ASP A 166 -6.02 7.14 -27.40
N TRP A 167 -6.78 7.60 -26.40
CA TRP A 167 -7.46 6.74 -25.41
C TRP A 167 -8.62 5.93 -25.99
N THR A 168 -8.96 6.10 -27.27
CA THR A 168 -9.95 5.26 -27.98
C THR A 168 -9.30 4.10 -28.73
N SER A 169 -7.98 4.14 -28.89
CA SER A 169 -7.20 3.05 -29.50
C SER A 169 -6.80 2.04 -28.42
N ARG A 170 -7.38 0.83 -28.48
CA ARG A 170 -7.00 -0.28 -27.58
C ARG A 170 -5.50 -0.53 -27.64
N TYR A 171 -4.94 -0.53 -28.84
CA TYR A 171 -3.51 -0.75 -29.04
C TYR A 171 -2.66 0.29 -28.30
N GLN A 172 -3.00 1.59 -28.41
CA GLN A 172 -2.23 2.59 -27.66
C GLN A 172 -2.40 2.41 -26.16
N VAL A 173 -3.62 2.13 -25.69
CA VAL A 173 -3.88 1.94 -24.27
C VAL A 173 -3.07 0.80 -23.68
N GLN A 174 -2.78 -0.26 -24.44
CA GLN A 174 -2.20 -1.51 -23.91
C GLN A 174 -0.76 -1.83 -24.36
N HIS A 175 -0.18 -1.03 -25.26
CA HIS A 175 1.18 -1.28 -25.77
C HIS A 175 2.06 -0.02 -25.84
N CYS A 176 1.51 1.16 -25.54
CA CYS A 176 2.25 2.41 -25.63
C CYS A 176 2.45 3.00 -24.23
N GLU A 177 3.52 3.78 -24.07
CA GLU A 177 3.95 4.27 -22.76
C GLU A 177 2.90 5.12 -22.04
N LEU A 178 2.41 4.65 -20.88
CA LEU A 178 1.63 5.47 -19.97
C LEU A 178 2.53 6.59 -19.41
N LEU A 179 2.28 7.85 -19.79
CA LEU A 179 3.05 9.02 -19.33
C LEU A 179 4.57 8.92 -19.56
N GLY A 180 5.00 8.14 -20.56
CA GLY A 180 6.43 7.95 -20.88
C GLY A 180 7.13 6.85 -20.08
N LEU A 181 6.38 6.11 -19.27
CA LEU A 181 6.84 4.91 -18.55
C LEU A 181 7.06 3.77 -19.57
N PRO A 182 8.26 3.16 -19.64
CA PRO A 182 8.52 2.03 -20.52
C PRO A 182 7.52 0.90 -20.26
N ASP A 183 6.78 0.53 -21.30
CA ASP A 183 5.69 -0.44 -21.25
C ASP A 183 6.28 -1.84 -21.44
N LEU A 184 6.05 -2.77 -20.49
CA LEU A 184 6.59 -4.12 -20.56
C LEU A 184 5.76 -4.97 -21.55
N ASP A 185 6.42 -5.71 -22.44
CA ASP A 185 5.72 -6.61 -23.37
C ASP A 185 5.25 -7.88 -22.63
N THR A 186 4.08 -7.78 -21.99
CA THR A 186 3.50 -8.88 -21.23
C THR A 186 3.00 -10.05 -22.10
N ALA A 187 2.96 -9.92 -23.43
CA ALA A 187 2.69 -11.04 -24.31
C ALA A 187 3.89 -12.01 -24.34
N GLU A 188 5.10 -11.52 -24.09
CA GLU A 188 6.29 -12.37 -23.98
C GLU A 188 6.24 -13.28 -22.75
N ILE A 189 6.52 -14.57 -22.97
CA ILE A 189 6.59 -15.55 -21.88
C ILE A 189 7.73 -15.24 -20.90
N GLY A 190 8.83 -14.64 -21.38
CA GLY A 190 9.97 -14.24 -20.57
C GLY A 190 9.60 -13.14 -19.57
N VAL A 191 8.92 -12.09 -20.06
CA VAL A 191 8.41 -10.99 -19.24
C VAL A 191 7.43 -11.50 -18.18
N ARG A 192 6.45 -12.35 -18.56
CA ARG A 192 5.53 -12.96 -17.59
C ARG A 192 6.23 -13.84 -16.56
N ALA A 193 7.29 -14.54 -16.93
CA ALA A 193 8.07 -15.33 -15.98
C ALA A 193 8.80 -14.45 -14.95
N LYS A 194 9.32 -13.28 -15.37
CA LYS A 194 9.93 -12.30 -14.47
C LYS A 194 8.91 -11.69 -13.51
N ILE A 195 7.76 -11.26 -14.03
CA ILE A 195 6.63 -10.74 -13.24
C ILE A 195 6.15 -11.77 -12.22
N THR A 196 5.84 -13.00 -12.66
CA THR A 196 5.38 -14.06 -11.75
C THR A 196 6.44 -14.45 -10.74
N GLY A 197 7.73 -14.45 -11.10
CA GLY A 197 8.84 -14.63 -10.15
C GLY A 197 8.84 -13.59 -9.04
N PHE A 198 8.68 -12.31 -9.38
CA PHE A 198 8.58 -11.21 -8.41
C PHE A 198 7.35 -11.31 -7.50
N LEU A 199 6.18 -11.64 -8.04
CA LEU A 199 4.97 -11.81 -7.25
C LEU A 199 5.06 -13.07 -6.37
N ASN A 200 5.60 -14.17 -6.87
CA ASN A 200 5.79 -15.41 -6.11
C ASN A 200 6.82 -15.25 -4.99
N GLN A 201 7.88 -14.45 -5.18
CA GLN A 201 8.80 -14.09 -4.10
C GLN A 201 8.06 -13.44 -2.93
N GLN A 202 7.07 -12.58 -3.20
CA GLN A 202 6.27 -11.94 -2.16
C GLN A 202 5.29 -12.94 -1.51
N ILE A 203 4.65 -13.81 -2.30
CA ILE A 203 3.79 -14.88 -1.78
C ILE A 203 4.59 -15.79 -0.83
N ASP A 204 5.81 -16.18 -1.22
CA ASP A 204 6.68 -17.03 -0.42
C ASP A 204 7.10 -16.37 0.92
N LEU A 205 7.06 -15.03 0.98
CA LEU A 205 7.25 -14.25 2.21
C LEU A 205 5.96 -14.09 3.04
N GLY A 206 4.81 -14.54 2.52
CA GLY A 206 3.51 -14.53 3.18
C GLY A 206 2.49 -13.54 2.62
N VAL A 207 2.77 -12.85 1.51
CA VAL A 207 1.75 -11.99 0.88
C VAL A 207 0.55 -12.82 0.41
N ASP A 208 -0.66 -12.32 0.69
CA ASP A 208 -1.92 -13.02 0.43
C ASP A 208 -2.62 -12.55 -0.86
N GLY A 209 -2.08 -11.53 -1.53
CA GLY A 209 -2.72 -10.94 -2.70
C GLY A 209 -2.09 -9.65 -3.18
N PHE A 210 -2.65 -9.11 -4.27
CA PHE A 210 -2.10 -7.98 -4.99
C PHE A 210 -3.19 -6.99 -5.42
N ARG A 211 -2.93 -5.69 -5.22
CA ARG A 211 -3.55 -4.63 -6.01
C ARG A 211 -2.70 -4.43 -7.25
N VAL A 212 -3.22 -4.74 -8.43
CA VAL A 212 -2.47 -4.60 -9.68
C VAL A 212 -2.62 -3.18 -10.20
N ASP A 213 -1.51 -2.45 -10.20
CA ASP A 213 -1.40 -1.10 -10.74
C ASP A 213 -1.60 -1.07 -12.24
N ALA A 214 -2.25 -0.01 -12.74
CA ALA A 214 -2.42 0.25 -14.16
C ALA A 214 -2.94 -0.96 -14.96
N ALA A 215 -3.72 -1.86 -14.36
CA ALA A 215 -4.13 -3.13 -14.97
C ALA A 215 -4.85 -2.97 -16.32
N LYS A 216 -5.52 -1.83 -16.55
CA LYS A 216 -6.10 -1.45 -17.85
C LYS A 216 -5.10 -1.48 -19.02
N HIS A 217 -3.84 -1.21 -18.71
CA HIS A 217 -2.74 -1.12 -19.66
C HIS A 217 -2.08 -2.47 -19.94
N ILE A 218 -2.45 -3.53 -19.21
CA ILE A 218 -2.04 -4.91 -19.48
C ILE A 218 -3.20 -5.63 -20.19
N GLU A 219 -2.91 -6.41 -21.23
CA GLU A 219 -3.93 -7.24 -21.88
C GLU A 219 -4.56 -8.24 -20.89
N ALA A 220 -5.90 -8.38 -20.94
CA ALA A 220 -6.61 -9.28 -20.04
C ALA A 220 -6.16 -10.76 -20.17
N ALA A 221 -5.74 -11.17 -21.37
CA ALA A 221 -5.19 -12.50 -21.60
C ALA A 221 -3.82 -12.70 -20.89
N ASP A 222 -2.97 -11.68 -20.89
CA ASP A 222 -1.66 -11.75 -20.23
C ASP A 222 -1.79 -11.60 -18.73
N MET A 223 -2.73 -10.78 -18.24
CA MET A 223 -3.14 -10.78 -16.83
C MET A 223 -3.60 -12.17 -16.38
N SER A 224 -4.40 -12.87 -17.20
CA SER A 224 -4.84 -14.24 -16.90
C SER A 224 -3.67 -15.22 -16.84
N ALA A 225 -2.69 -15.10 -17.75
CA ALA A 225 -1.50 -15.93 -17.73
C ALA A 225 -0.60 -15.66 -16.51
N ILE A 226 -0.45 -14.39 -16.11
CA ILE A 226 0.31 -14.00 -14.92
C ILE A 226 -0.36 -14.59 -13.67
N VAL A 227 -1.66 -14.38 -13.48
CA VAL A 227 -2.41 -14.90 -12.33
C VAL A 227 -2.37 -16.44 -12.27
N ALA A 228 -2.44 -17.12 -13.42
CA ALA A 228 -2.32 -18.58 -13.49
C ALA A 228 -0.92 -19.10 -13.11
N GLY A 229 0.12 -18.26 -13.19
CA GLY A 229 1.49 -18.59 -12.78
C GLY A 229 1.78 -18.34 -11.29
N LEU A 230 0.82 -17.81 -10.53
CA LEU A 230 1.02 -17.52 -9.11
C LEU A 230 0.97 -18.78 -8.23
N HIS A 231 1.80 -18.79 -7.20
CA HIS A 231 1.75 -19.77 -6.13
C HIS A 231 0.43 -19.66 -5.34
N THR A 232 0.04 -20.77 -4.72
CA THR A 232 -0.92 -20.71 -3.61
C THR A 232 -0.27 -19.97 -2.43
N THR A 233 -1.03 -19.14 -1.73
CA THR A 233 -0.55 -18.40 -0.55
C THR A 233 -0.03 -19.35 0.54
N THR A 234 0.78 -18.85 1.47
CA THR A 234 1.25 -19.64 2.63
C THR A 234 0.09 -20.12 3.52
N SER A 235 -1.06 -19.47 3.44
CA SER A 235 -2.33 -19.85 4.07
C SER A 235 -3.12 -20.92 3.28
N GLY A 236 -2.63 -21.37 2.13
CA GLY A 236 -3.22 -22.44 1.32
C GLY A 236 -4.38 -21.99 0.42
N SER A 237 -4.52 -20.69 0.16
CA SER A 237 -5.57 -20.12 -0.69
C SER A 237 -5.01 -19.57 -2.00
N ALA A 238 -5.86 -19.35 -3.01
CA ALA A 238 -5.46 -18.54 -4.15
C ALA A 238 -5.19 -17.08 -3.69
N PRO A 239 -4.18 -16.39 -4.23
CA PRO A 239 -3.96 -14.98 -3.93
C PRO A 239 -5.19 -14.14 -4.28
N TYR A 240 -5.54 -13.19 -3.43
CA TYR A 240 -6.56 -12.19 -3.75
C TYR A 240 -6.02 -11.21 -4.78
N ILE A 241 -6.80 -10.90 -5.82
CA ILE A 241 -6.41 -9.97 -6.88
C ILE A 241 -7.46 -8.87 -6.98
N THR A 242 -7.02 -7.62 -6.95
CA THR A 242 -7.85 -6.45 -7.28
C THR A 242 -7.12 -5.60 -8.30
N GLN A 243 -7.81 -5.16 -9.34
CA GLN A 243 -7.17 -4.58 -10.53
C GLN A 243 -7.58 -3.12 -10.72
N GLU A 244 -6.61 -2.26 -10.97
CA GLU A 244 -6.90 -0.89 -11.37
C GLU A 244 -7.29 -0.82 -12.85
N VAL A 245 -8.60 -0.80 -13.10
CA VAL A 245 -9.13 -0.63 -14.45
C VAL A 245 -10.04 0.59 -14.47
N TYR A 246 -9.54 1.73 -14.96
CA TYR A 246 -10.35 2.95 -15.08
C TYR A 246 -11.55 2.72 -16.01
N PRO A 247 -12.77 3.16 -15.63
CA PRO A 247 -13.98 2.97 -16.43
C PRO A 247 -13.86 3.52 -17.86
N GLY A 248 -14.61 2.91 -18.78
CA GLY A 248 -14.64 3.28 -20.19
C GLY A 248 -14.21 2.13 -21.09
N THR A 249 -14.04 2.41 -22.38
CA THR A 249 -13.60 1.45 -23.40
C THR A 249 -12.71 2.13 -24.42
N PRO A 250 -11.74 1.42 -25.02
CA PRO A 250 -11.29 0.05 -24.70
C PRO A 250 -10.09 0.00 -23.71
N PRO A 251 -9.85 -1.10 -22.98
CA PRO A 251 -10.76 -2.21 -22.67
C PRO A 251 -11.83 -1.80 -21.63
N SER A 252 -12.90 -2.61 -21.49
CA SER A 252 -13.89 -2.47 -20.41
C SER A 252 -13.48 -3.25 -19.16
N ILE A 253 -14.07 -2.87 -18.01
CA ILE A 253 -13.76 -3.48 -16.71
C ILE A 253 -14.12 -4.98 -16.62
N ASP A 254 -15.15 -5.43 -17.34
CA ASP A 254 -15.63 -6.81 -17.30
C ASP A 254 -14.67 -7.80 -17.98
N GLU A 255 -13.77 -7.31 -18.84
CA GLU A 255 -12.70 -8.12 -19.43
C GLU A 255 -11.75 -8.68 -18.34
N TYR A 256 -11.70 -8.05 -17.16
CA TYR A 256 -10.80 -8.40 -16.05
C TYR A 256 -11.46 -9.18 -14.90
N TYR A 257 -12.77 -9.45 -14.97
CA TYR A 257 -13.48 -10.17 -13.90
C TYR A 257 -13.05 -11.63 -13.77
N GLY A 258 -12.42 -12.20 -14.81
CA GLY A 258 -11.91 -13.57 -14.78
C GLY A 258 -10.69 -13.77 -13.87
N THR A 259 -10.01 -12.69 -13.50
CA THR A 259 -8.74 -12.70 -12.75
C THR A 259 -8.83 -12.08 -11.36
N GLY A 260 -9.95 -11.45 -11.01
CA GLY A 260 -10.16 -10.89 -9.68
C GLY A 260 -11.21 -9.79 -9.62
N ASP A 261 -11.13 -9.00 -8.56
CA ASP A 261 -11.93 -7.79 -8.38
C ASP A 261 -11.32 -6.64 -9.21
N VAL A 262 -12.10 -5.58 -9.42
CA VAL A 262 -11.64 -4.31 -9.99
C VAL A 262 -11.90 -3.18 -9.00
N LEU A 263 -11.04 -2.17 -8.99
CA LEU A 263 -11.28 -0.94 -8.24
C LEU A 263 -12.50 -0.22 -8.82
N ASP A 264 -13.55 -0.04 -8.00
CA ASP A 264 -14.82 0.53 -8.45
C ASP A 264 -14.78 2.06 -8.43
N PHE A 265 -14.12 2.65 -9.43
CA PHE A 265 -14.09 4.09 -9.63
C PHE A 265 -15.48 4.70 -9.82
N THR A 266 -16.45 3.95 -10.36
CA THR A 266 -17.82 4.45 -10.51
C THR A 266 -18.50 4.58 -9.14
N PHE A 267 -18.29 3.63 -8.23
CA PHE A 267 -18.71 3.75 -6.84
C PHE A 267 -18.17 5.03 -6.20
N ALA A 268 -16.86 5.27 -6.31
CA ALA A 268 -16.21 6.44 -5.70
C ALA A 268 -16.82 7.78 -6.20
N SER A 269 -17.00 7.93 -7.51
CA SER A 269 -17.54 9.16 -8.10
C SER A 269 -19.03 9.35 -7.82
N GLN A 270 -19.81 8.27 -7.81
CA GLN A 270 -21.24 8.34 -7.50
C GLN A 270 -21.49 8.66 -6.03
N VAL A 271 -20.75 8.02 -5.11
CA VAL A 271 -20.84 8.32 -3.68
C VAL A 271 -20.45 9.77 -3.42
N LYS A 272 -19.37 10.26 -4.03
CA LYS A 272 -19.01 11.69 -3.98
C LYS A 272 -20.18 12.58 -4.41
N ALA A 273 -20.75 12.32 -5.58
CA ALA A 273 -21.81 13.14 -6.14
C ALA A 273 -23.04 13.23 -5.21
N GLN A 274 -23.41 12.14 -4.54
CA GLN A 274 -24.55 12.17 -3.61
C GLN A 274 -24.23 12.86 -2.30
N PHE A 275 -23.05 12.61 -1.72
CA PHE A 275 -22.67 13.19 -0.43
C PHE A 275 -22.32 14.68 -0.51
N GLN A 276 -21.98 15.19 -1.69
CA GLN A 276 -21.88 16.63 -1.98
C GLN A 276 -23.18 17.23 -2.54
N GLY A 277 -24.17 16.39 -2.85
CA GLY A 277 -25.45 16.75 -3.44
C GLY A 277 -26.63 16.33 -2.55
N ASP A 278 -27.48 15.43 -3.06
CA ASP A 278 -28.66 14.93 -2.35
C ASP A 278 -28.53 13.44 -2.01
N ILE A 279 -28.28 13.18 -0.71
CA ILE A 279 -28.17 11.82 -0.17
C ILE A 279 -29.49 11.03 -0.23
N ALA A 280 -30.64 11.66 -0.47
CA ALA A 280 -31.91 10.93 -0.64
C ALA A 280 -31.86 9.94 -1.80
N ASN A 281 -31.03 10.21 -2.82
CA ASN A 281 -30.84 9.33 -3.97
C ASN A 281 -30.22 7.97 -3.59
N LEU A 282 -29.48 7.89 -2.47
CA LEU A 282 -28.89 6.64 -1.97
C LEU A 282 -29.95 5.57 -1.65
N SER A 283 -31.23 5.96 -1.50
CA SER A 283 -32.36 5.02 -1.39
C SER A 283 -32.49 4.08 -2.60
N SER A 284 -31.97 4.50 -3.77
CA SER A 284 -31.93 3.73 -5.01
C SER A 284 -30.54 3.15 -5.34
N PHE A 285 -29.58 3.23 -4.42
CA PHE A 285 -28.21 2.75 -4.63
C PHE A 285 -28.18 1.27 -5.00
N GLY A 286 -27.47 0.93 -6.07
CA GLY A 286 -27.24 -0.45 -6.50
C GLY A 286 -26.70 -0.53 -7.93
N SER A 287 -26.83 -1.70 -8.54
CA SER A 287 -26.28 -2.02 -9.87
C SER A 287 -26.76 -1.11 -11.01
N SER A 288 -27.94 -0.47 -10.88
CA SER A 288 -28.44 0.47 -11.89
C SER A 288 -27.59 1.74 -12.04
N TRP A 289 -26.62 1.95 -11.16
CA TRP A 289 -25.74 3.12 -11.15
C TRP A 289 -24.50 2.95 -12.03
N GLY A 290 -24.38 1.83 -12.74
CA GLY A 290 -23.23 1.52 -13.60
C GLY A 290 -21.97 1.14 -12.81
N LEU A 291 -22.14 0.69 -11.57
CA LEU A 291 -21.08 0.16 -10.72
C LEU A 291 -20.47 -1.10 -11.34
N ALA A 292 -19.26 -1.46 -10.92
CA ALA A 292 -18.73 -2.79 -11.21
C ALA A 292 -19.68 -3.85 -10.65
N ALA A 293 -19.71 -5.05 -11.26
CA ALA A 293 -20.50 -6.15 -10.71
C ALA A 293 -20.12 -6.39 -9.25
N GLU A 294 -21.12 -6.52 -8.36
CA GLU A 294 -20.91 -6.59 -6.91
C GLU A 294 -19.90 -7.68 -6.50
N ALA A 295 -19.96 -8.83 -7.17
CA ALA A 295 -19.05 -9.96 -6.93
C ALA A 295 -17.60 -9.73 -7.35
N ASN A 296 -17.32 -8.63 -8.07
CA ASN A 296 -16.02 -8.24 -8.60
C ASN A 296 -15.66 -6.79 -8.23
N SER A 297 -16.37 -6.17 -7.30
CA SER A 297 -16.22 -4.75 -6.97
C SER A 297 -15.40 -4.59 -5.70
N ASN A 298 -14.20 -4.01 -5.83
CA ASN A 298 -13.47 -3.44 -4.70
C ASN A 298 -13.85 -1.97 -4.55
N THR A 299 -14.72 -1.66 -3.59
CA THR A 299 -15.27 -0.32 -3.39
C THR A 299 -14.35 0.54 -2.55
N PHE A 300 -14.27 1.82 -2.89
CA PHE A 300 -13.53 2.81 -2.11
C PHE A 300 -14.19 4.19 -2.20
N VAL A 301 -14.12 4.97 -1.13
CA VAL A 301 -14.49 6.40 -1.13
C VAL A 301 -13.32 7.28 -1.57
N THR A 302 -12.10 6.83 -1.27
CA THR A 302 -10.85 7.57 -1.50
C THR A 302 -9.77 6.59 -1.94
N ASN A 303 -8.97 6.96 -2.94
CA ASN A 303 -7.66 6.34 -3.18
C ASN A 303 -6.61 7.44 -3.36
N HIS A 304 -5.36 7.03 -3.54
CA HIS A 304 -4.23 7.95 -3.58
C HIS A 304 -4.23 8.88 -4.80
N ASP A 305 -4.66 8.44 -5.97
CA ASP A 305 -4.76 9.29 -7.17
C ASP A 305 -5.96 10.23 -7.11
N THR A 306 -7.12 9.68 -6.78
CA THR A 306 -8.41 10.36 -6.93
C THR A 306 -8.61 11.46 -5.90
N GLU A 307 -7.93 11.39 -4.75
CA GLU A 307 -7.90 12.48 -3.77
C GLU A 307 -7.07 13.69 -4.23
N ARG A 308 -6.15 13.48 -5.18
CA ARG A 308 -5.24 14.52 -5.70
C ARG A 308 -5.82 15.27 -6.90
N ASN A 309 -6.61 14.59 -7.72
CA ASN A 309 -7.22 15.17 -8.92
C ASN A 309 -8.70 15.59 -8.73
N GLY A 310 -9.28 15.33 -7.55
CA GLY A 310 -10.65 15.70 -7.24
C GLY A 310 -11.70 14.77 -7.85
N TYR A 311 -11.34 13.56 -8.26
CA TYR A 311 -12.29 12.55 -8.74
C TYR A 311 -13.16 11.97 -7.61
N SER A 312 -12.57 11.72 -6.44
CA SER A 312 -13.26 11.13 -5.28
C SER A 312 -13.40 12.13 -4.12
N LEU A 313 -14.03 11.69 -3.03
CA LEU A 313 -13.93 12.41 -1.74
C LEU A 313 -12.52 12.18 -1.17
N SER A 314 -12.14 13.03 -0.21
CA SER A 314 -10.84 12.98 0.48
C SER A 314 -10.96 13.47 1.93
N TYR A 315 -9.87 13.40 2.69
CA TYR A 315 -9.81 13.99 4.03
C TYR A 315 -10.17 15.49 4.06
N LYS A 316 -9.99 16.20 2.93
CA LYS A 316 -10.31 17.63 2.79
C LYS A 316 -11.81 17.90 2.81
N ASP A 317 -12.64 16.89 2.57
CA ASP A 317 -14.11 16.95 2.68
C ASP A 317 -14.61 16.71 4.11
N GLY A 318 -13.71 16.44 5.06
CA GLY A 318 -14.01 16.32 6.48
C GLY A 318 -15.10 15.28 6.80
N ALA A 319 -16.11 15.69 7.57
CA ALA A 319 -17.19 14.80 8.01
C ALA A 319 -17.97 14.16 6.85
N THR A 320 -18.00 14.78 5.68
CA THR A 320 -18.66 14.22 4.48
C THR A 320 -17.97 12.95 4.01
N ALA A 321 -16.63 12.95 3.92
CA ALA A 321 -15.87 11.76 3.56
C ALA A 321 -16.01 10.64 4.60
N VAL A 322 -16.06 10.99 5.88
CA VAL A 322 -16.29 10.03 6.97
C VAL A 322 -17.66 9.36 6.83
N LEU A 323 -18.72 10.16 6.62
CA LEU A 323 -20.08 9.61 6.44
C LEU A 323 -20.21 8.75 5.17
N ALA A 324 -19.51 9.12 4.10
CA ALA A 324 -19.46 8.30 2.89
C ALA A 324 -18.81 6.93 3.14
N ASN A 325 -17.73 6.87 3.93
CA ASN A 325 -17.11 5.60 4.32
C ASN A 325 -18.04 4.77 5.23
N VAL A 326 -18.74 5.42 6.18
CA VAL A 326 -19.77 4.73 6.98
C VAL A 326 -20.86 4.14 6.08
N PHE A 327 -21.30 4.87 5.05
CA PHE A 327 -22.26 4.35 4.08
C PHE A 327 -21.69 3.17 3.29
N GLN A 328 -20.46 3.24 2.78
CA GLN A 328 -19.80 2.13 2.08
C GLN A 328 -19.82 0.85 2.94
N LEU A 329 -19.34 0.96 4.19
CA LEU A 329 -19.26 -0.16 5.12
C LEU A 329 -20.64 -0.71 5.51
N ALA A 330 -21.61 0.17 5.77
CA ALA A 330 -22.96 -0.23 6.18
C ALA A 330 -23.80 -0.80 5.01
N ARG A 331 -23.54 -0.35 3.78
CA ARG A 331 -24.28 -0.82 2.60
C ARG A 331 -23.84 -2.22 2.18
N GLY A 332 -22.56 -2.57 2.38
CA GLY A 332 -22.03 -3.91 2.12
C GLY A 332 -22.03 -4.31 0.65
N TYR A 333 -21.79 -3.34 -0.26
CA TYR A 333 -21.68 -3.61 -1.69
C TYR A 333 -20.23 -3.88 -2.07
N GLY A 334 -19.96 -5.08 -2.60
CA GLY A 334 -18.62 -5.52 -2.94
C GLY A 334 -17.70 -5.61 -1.72
N ARG A 335 -16.39 -5.65 -1.97
CA ARG A 335 -15.35 -5.68 -0.94
C ARG A 335 -14.85 -4.26 -0.64
N PRO A 336 -15.02 -3.73 0.58
CA PRO A 336 -14.69 -2.34 0.88
C PRO A 336 -13.22 -2.13 1.24
N SER A 337 -12.60 -1.10 0.67
CA SER A 337 -11.31 -0.55 1.07
C SER A 337 -11.48 0.78 1.81
N VAL A 338 -10.81 0.93 2.95
CA VAL A 338 -10.75 2.16 3.75
C VAL A 338 -9.34 2.74 3.64
N TYR A 339 -9.24 3.96 3.12
CA TYR A 339 -7.97 4.59 2.78
C TYR A 339 -7.44 5.48 3.90
N SER A 340 -6.15 5.31 4.19
CA SER A 340 -5.35 6.16 5.07
C SER A 340 -4.04 6.54 4.37
N GLY A 341 -3.60 7.77 4.58
CA GLY A 341 -2.44 8.36 3.92
C GLY A 341 -1.94 9.56 4.72
N TRP A 342 -1.52 10.63 4.05
CA TRP A 342 -1.06 11.85 4.73
C TRP A 342 -1.72 13.11 4.17
N THR A 343 -1.67 14.15 4.99
CA THR A 343 -2.16 15.47 4.60
C THR A 343 -1.15 16.16 3.69
N PHE A 344 -1.62 16.73 2.58
CA PHE A 344 -0.79 17.38 1.59
C PHE A 344 -1.36 18.73 1.15
N GLY A 345 -0.45 19.68 0.89
CA GLY A 345 -0.75 20.98 0.31
C GLY A 345 -0.65 21.02 -1.21
N GLN A 346 0.10 20.11 -1.83
CA GLN A 346 0.31 20.02 -3.28
C GLN A 346 0.19 18.57 -3.77
N SER A 347 -0.30 18.37 -5.00
CA SER A 347 -0.61 17.04 -5.56
C SER A 347 0.55 16.04 -5.45
N ASP A 348 1.75 16.47 -5.82
CA ASP A 348 2.92 15.57 -5.88
C ASP A 348 3.65 15.43 -4.54
N GLN A 349 3.22 16.15 -3.50
CA GLN A 349 3.93 16.26 -2.24
C GLN A 349 4.26 14.87 -1.66
N ALA A 350 5.53 14.70 -1.27
CA ALA A 350 6.03 13.53 -0.58
C ALA A 350 5.25 13.23 0.72
N PRO A 351 5.16 11.95 1.15
CA PRO A 351 4.82 11.60 2.53
C PRO A 351 5.85 12.18 3.51
N PRO A 352 5.50 12.29 4.81
CA PRO A 352 6.47 12.59 5.87
C PRO A 352 7.69 11.66 5.79
N ASN A 353 8.87 12.24 5.57
CA ASN A 353 10.08 11.49 5.26
C ASN A 353 11.36 12.15 5.79
N SER A 354 12.43 11.38 5.87
CA SER A 354 13.80 11.86 6.13
C SER A 354 14.73 11.36 5.03
N GLY A 355 15.24 12.28 4.20
CA GLY A 355 16.09 11.94 3.06
C GLY A 355 15.40 11.05 2.02
N GLY A 356 14.08 11.19 1.88
CA GLY A 356 13.22 10.44 0.98
C GLY A 356 12.60 9.16 1.57
N PHE A 357 13.15 8.62 2.66
CA PHE A 357 12.62 7.41 3.33
C PHE A 357 11.50 7.78 4.29
N VAL A 358 10.39 7.04 4.23
CA VAL A 358 9.20 7.37 5.03
C VAL A 358 9.45 7.17 6.53
N THR A 359 9.16 8.21 7.31
CA THR A 359 9.25 8.18 8.78
C THR A 359 8.05 7.50 9.39
N ASP A 360 8.17 7.03 10.63
CA ASP A 360 7.07 6.39 11.37
C ASP A 360 5.78 7.24 11.32
N THR A 361 4.67 6.57 11.03
CA THR A 361 3.35 7.18 10.93
C THR A 361 2.92 7.78 12.26
N ASP A 362 2.58 9.07 12.25
CA ASP A 362 2.02 9.82 13.37
C ASP A 362 0.68 10.46 12.98
N CYS A 363 -0.42 9.81 13.36
CA CYS A 363 -1.77 10.30 13.09
C CYS A 363 -2.14 11.59 13.84
N ALA A 364 -1.32 12.03 14.81
CA ALA A 364 -1.46 13.35 15.43
C ALA A 364 -0.74 14.44 14.64
N SER A 365 0.12 14.09 13.69
CA SER A 365 0.97 15.03 12.96
C SER A 365 1.26 14.58 11.53
N GLY A 366 0.60 15.23 10.57
CA GLY A 366 0.89 15.07 9.15
C GLY A 366 0.20 13.88 8.49
N TRP A 367 -0.12 12.81 9.22
CA TRP A 367 -0.85 11.65 8.69
C TRP A 367 -2.36 11.78 8.87
N TYR A 368 -3.12 11.24 7.89
CA TYR A 368 -4.57 11.09 7.96
C TYR A 368 -4.91 9.61 8.07
N CYS A 369 -5.44 9.21 9.24
CA CYS A 369 -5.65 7.81 9.60
C CYS A 369 -7.14 7.54 9.84
N LEU A 370 -7.90 7.40 8.75
CA LEU A 370 -9.34 7.13 8.80
C LEU A 370 -9.64 5.76 9.44
N ASP A 371 -8.74 4.80 9.25
CA ASP A 371 -8.77 3.47 9.86
C ASP A 371 -8.84 3.51 11.40
N ARG A 372 -8.32 4.58 12.02
CA ARG A 372 -8.39 4.83 13.47
C ARG A 372 -9.61 5.63 13.91
N GLU A 373 -10.41 6.17 12.99
CA GLU A 373 -11.45 7.15 13.32
C GLU A 373 -12.62 6.50 14.08
N ARG A 374 -12.49 6.50 15.41
CA ARG A 374 -13.57 6.15 16.33
C ARG A 374 -14.29 7.44 16.70
N ARG A 375 -15.49 7.67 16.17
CA ARG A 375 -16.39 8.60 16.85
C ARG A 375 -16.75 7.97 18.20
N SER A 376 -16.35 8.61 19.29
CA SER A 376 -17.00 8.35 20.58
C SER A 376 -18.50 8.44 20.36
N PRO A 377 -19.30 7.42 20.75
CA PRO A 377 -20.75 7.57 20.71
C PRO A 377 -21.11 8.83 21.49
N ALA A 378 -21.78 9.75 20.79
CA ALA A 378 -22.17 11.06 21.32
C ALA A 378 -23.15 10.94 22.49
#